data_AF-A0A923T7K4-F1
#
_entry.id   AF-A0A923T7K4-F1
#
_cell.length_a   1.000
_cell.length_b   1.000
_cell.length_c   1.000
_cell.angle_alpha   90.00
_cell.angle_beta   90.00
_cell.angle_gamma   90.00
#
_symmetry.space_group_name_H-M   'P 1'
#
loop_
_entity.id
_entity.type
_entity.pdbx_description
1 polymer ?
#
loop_
_entity_poly.entity_id
_entity_poly.type
_entity_poly.pdbx_seq_one_letter_code
_entity_poly.pdbx_strand_id
1 'polypeptide(L)'
;GTSVTCTADLTLTFTAVDECSDVDVTLQLDANYDVAQGFRPDNAAALGVGITLTNNGDGSYSIRATNVPVGEHAIRIRAADGCGNFDVEILEFCVTPDKAPTPICIQTLTVTLMPNGQGGGMAAIWATDFIASDVFDCFGNLIDQYSIYTEEEAGVAGFTPVAGRLGIDLDCEVVNQDVPVRVYAVADNGSADYCSVIVQVQAFQDGVCGEA
;
A
#
# COMPACT_ATOMS: atom_id res chain seq x y z
N GLY A 1 5.72 -4.38 -4.11
CA GLY A 1 6.05 -4.13 -2.70
C GLY A 1 4.79 -4.24 -1.88
N THR A 2 4.64 -5.33 -1.12
CA THR A 2 3.48 -5.59 -0.27
C THR A 2 3.81 -5.49 1.22
N SER A 3 5.10 -5.33 1.56
CA SER A 3 5.56 -5.28 2.95
C SER A 3 5.18 -3.97 3.63
N VAL A 4 5.25 -3.94 4.97
CA VAL A 4 5.04 -2.73 5.78
C VAL A 4 6.02 -1.61 5.40
N THR A 5 7.20 -1.96 4.90
CA THR A 5 8.26 -1.04 4.48
C THR A 5 8.23 -0.76 2.97
N CYS A 6 7.16 -1.13 2.26
CA CYS A 6 7.03 -0.91 0.82
C CYS A 6 8.18 -1.53 0.02
N THR A 7 8.60 -2.72 0.43
CA THR A 7 9.66 -3.50 -0.22
C THR A 7 9.12 -4.81 -0.78
N ALA A 8 9.88 -5.42 -1.68
CA ALA A 8 9.61 -6.72 -2.27
C ALA A 8 10.85 -7.62 -2.25
N ASP A 9 10.59 -8.91 -2.18
CA ASP A 9 11.57 -9.96 -2.43
C ASP A 9 11.27 -10.59 -3.79
N LEU A 10 12.29 -10.74 -4.61
CA LEU A 10 12.15 -11.26 -5.98
C LEU A 10 13.33 -12.13 -6.37
N THR A 11 13.09 -13.02 -7.32
CA THR A 11 14.12 -13.88 -7.90
C THR A 11 14.14 -13.64 -9.40
N LEU A 12 15.31 -13.25 -9.90
CA LEU A 12 15.58 -13.07 -11.33
C LEU A 12 16.47 -14.21 -11.80
N THR A 13 16.30 -14.64 -13.05
CA THR A 13 17.11 -15.71 -13.65
C THR A 13 17.74 -15.24 -14.94
N PHE A 14 18.96 -15.70 -15.18
CA PHE A 14 19.67 -15.46 -16.45
C PHE A 14 20.58 -16.66 -16.76
N THR A 15 21.11 -16.71 -17.98
CA THR A 15 22.04 -17.74 -18.44
C THR A 15 23.38 -17.11 -18.77
N ALA A 16 24.47 -17.74 -18.33
CA ALA A 16 25.81 -17.41 -18.76
C ALA A 16 26.56 -18.73 -18.99
N VAL A 17 27.06 -18.91 -20.20
CA VAL A 17 27.72 -20.15 -20.62
C VAL A 17 29.11 -19.85 -21.16
N ASP A 18 30.05 -20.72 -20.85
CA ASP A 18 31.37 -20.78 -21.46
C ASP A 18 31.66 -22.23 -21.84
N GLU A 19 32.24 -22.43 -23.02
CA GLU A 19 32.58 -23.75 -23.56
C GLU A 19 33.88 -24.30 -22.95
N CYS A 20 34.66 -23.46 -22.26
CA CYS A 20 36.02 -23.80 -21.84
C CYS A 20 36.20 -23.92 -20.32
N SER A 21 35.43 -23.18 -19.51
CA SER A 21 35.63 -23.05 -18.07
C SER A 21 34.37 -22.63 -17.30
N ASP A 22 34.49 -22.56 -15.97
CA ASP A 22 33.43 -22.00 -15.12
C ASP A 22 33.37 -20.47 -15.29
N VAL A 23 32.17 -19.93 -15.53
CA VAL A 23 31.95 -18.49 -15.68
C VAL A 23 32.01 -17.79 -14.32
N ASP A 24 32.88 -16.78 -14.21
CA ASP A 24 32.92 -15.86 -13.08
C ASP A 24 31.90 -14.74 -13.26
N VAL A 25 30.96 -14.63 -12.33
CA VAL A 25 29.85 -13.67 -12.41
C VAL A 25 29.94 -12.67 -11.27
N THR A 26 29.87 -11.39 -11.62
CA THR A 26 29.79 -10.29 -10.67
C THR A 26 28.52 -9.47 -10.90
N LEU A 27 27.93 -8.99 -9.80
CA LEU A 27 26.68 -8.22 -9.81
C LEU A 27 26.92 -6.83 -9.22
N GLN A 28 26.26 -5.83 -9.80
CA GLN A 28 26.14 -4.50 -9.22
C GLN A 28 24.68 -4.07 -9.30
N LEU A 29 24.16 -3.49 -8.21
CA LEU A 29 22.81 -2.94 -8.15
C LEU A 29 22.87 -1.44 -8.47
N ASP A 30 21.91 -0.95 -9.23
CA ASP A 30 21.47 0.44 -9.28
C ASP A 30 20.05 0.46 -8.70
N ALA A 31 19.88 1.08 -7.53
CA ALA A 31 18.64 1.03 -6.75
C ALA A 31 17.67 2.17 -7.11
N ASN A 32 18.06 3.04 -8.02
CA ASN A 32 17.24 4.16 -8.48
C ASN A 32 17.53 4.41 -9.97
N TYR A 33 17.37 3.34 -10.75
CA TYR A 33 17.80 3.31 -12.14
C TYR A 33 16.98 4.32 -12.97
N ASP A 34 17.70 5.20 -13.65
CA ASP A 34 17.16 6.16 -14.60
C ASP A 34 17.87 5.93 -15.93
N VAL A 35 17.14 5.40 -16.91
CA VAL A 35 17.66 5.09 -18.25
C VAL A 35 18.34 6.29 -18.92
N ALA A 36 17.91 7.52 -18.63
CA ALA A 36 18.51 8.73 -19.20
C ALA A 36 19.85 9.07 -18.56
N GLN A 37 20.08 8.65 -17.31
CA GLN A 37 21.32 8.87 -16.57
C GLN A 37 22.29 7.70 -16.68
N GLY A 38 21.82 6.56 -17.19
CA GLY A 38 22.56 5.31 -17.30
C GLY A 38 22.83 4.66 -15.94
N PHE A 39 23.43 3.47 -15.97
CA PHE A 39 23.67 2.66 -14.78
C PHE A 39 24.68 3.30 -13.82
N ARG A 40 24.26 3.47 -12.55
CA ARG A 40 25.07 3.98 -11.45
C ARG A 40 25.07 2.96 -10.30
N PRO A 41 26.22 2.33 -10.01
CA PRO A 41 26.27 1.32 -8.98
C PRO A 41 26.06 1.92 -7.58
N ASP A 42 25.14 1.35 -6.84
CA ASP A 42 24.89 1.61 -5.42
C ASP A 42 25.49 0.54 -4.53
N ASN A 43 25.70 0.90 -3.27
CA ASN A 43 26.04 -0.06 -2.23
C ASN A 43 24.75 -0.67 -1.64
N ALA A 44 24.33 -1.82 -2.19
CA ALA A 44 23.13 -2.53 -1.77
C ALA A 44 23.06 -2.76 -0.24
N ALA A 45 24.18 -3.12 0.40
CA ALA A 45 24.23 -3.35 1.84
C ALA A 45 23.98 -2.06 2.66
N ALA A 46 24.47 -0.91 2.19
CA ALA A 46 24.21 0.37 2.81
C ALA A 46 22.72 0.78 2.70
N LEU A 47 22.04 0.30 1.66
CA LEU A 47 20.60 0.48 1.45
C LEU A 47 19.74 -0.58 2.17
N GLY A 48 20.36 -1.57 2.83
CA GLY A 48 19.64 -2.69 3.42
C GLY A 48 18.99 -3.63 2.40
N VAL A 49 19.43 -3.60 1.15
CA VAL A 49 19.01 -4.50 0.07
C VAL A 49 19.93 -5.71 0.05
N GLY A 50 19.35 -6.91 0.13
CA GLY A 50 20.09 -8.16 -0.01
C GLY A 50 20.16 -8.56 -1.47
N ILE A 51 21.35 -8.87 -1.98
CA ILE A 51 21.55 -9.41 -3.32
C ILE A 51 22.42 -10.67 -3.21
N THR A 52 21.88 -11.81 -3.61
CA THR A 52 22.58 -13.10 -3.56
C THR A 52 22.52 -13.78 -4.93
N LEU A 53 23.69 -14.15 -5.45
CA LEU A 53 23.81 -14.95 -6.66
C LEU A 53 23.89 -16.44 -6.32
N THR A 54 23.16 -17.27 -7.07
CA THR A 54 23.25 -18.74 -7.02
C THR A 54 23.55 -19.27 -8.42
N ASN A 55 24.58 -20.11 -8.55
CA ASN A 55 24.83 -20.90 -9.75
C ASN A 55 24.03 -22.21 -9.64
N ASN A 56 23.17 -22.50 -10.61
CA ASN A 56 22.28 -23.66 -10.58
C ASN A 56 22.95 -24.94 -11.13
N GLY A 57 24.16 -24.84 -11.70
CA GLY A 57 24.95 -25.98 -12.18
C GLY A 57 24.65 -26.45 -13.61
N ASP A 58 23.77 -25.75 -14.33
CA ASP A 58 23.34 -26.06 -15.70
C ASP A 58 23.58 -24.88 -16.68
N GLY A 59 24.43 -23.92 -16.29
CA GLY A 59 24.65 -22.66 -17.03
C GLY A 59 23.61 -21.58 -16.74
N SER A 60 22.62 -21.86 -15.87
CA SER A 60 21.69 -20.86 -15.36
C SER A 60 22.09 -20.35 -13.98
N TYR A 61 21.74 -19.09 -13.73
CA TYR A 61 22.01 -18.37 -12.51
C TYR A 61 20.72 -17.75 -11.98
N SER A 62 20.59 -17.75 -10.65
CA SER A 62 19.46 -17.12 -9.95
C SER A 62 19.98 -15.99 -9.07
N ILE A 63 19.39 -14.80 -9.22
CA ILE A 63 19.64 -13.65 -8.36
C ILE A 63 18.46 -13.51 -7.41
N ARG A 64 18.69 -13.71 -6.12
CA ARG A 64 17.71 -13.41 -5.08
C ARG A 64 17.95 -12.01 -4.56
N ALA A 65 17.01 -11.10 -4.83
CA ALA A 65 17.00 -9.76 -4.29
C ALA A 65 15.94 -9.66 -3.17
N THR A 66 16.33 -9.16 -2.02
CA THR A 66 15.44 -9.04 -0.84
C THR A 66 15.41 -7.62 -0.33
N ASN A 67 14.25 -7.22 0.20
CA ASN A 67 14.01 -5.87 0.73
C ASN A 67 14.24 -4.77 -0.32
N VAL A 68 13.90 -5.03 -1.59
CA VAL A 68 14.03 -4.03 -2.66
C VAL A 68 12.88 -3.03 -2.55
N PRO A 69 13.14 -1.71 -2.44
CA PRO A 69 12.09 -0.70 -2.34
C PRO A 69 11.28 -0.55 -3.63
N VAL A 70 10.08 0.03 -3.54
CA VAL A 70 9.32 0.43 -4.74
C VAL A 70 10.14 1.37 -5.62
N GLY A 71 9.99 1.24 -6.94
CA GLY A 71 10.72 2.05 -7.92
C GLY A 71 11.34 1.24 -9.04
N GLU A 72 12.09 1.93 -9.88
CA GLU A 72 12.87 1.38 -11.00
C GLU A 72 14.28 1.03 -10.54
N HIS A 73 14.72 -0.17 -10.91
CA HIS A 73 16.00 -0.74 -10.50
C HIS A 73 16.68 -1.40 -11.69
N ALA A 74 18.00 -1.56 -11.58
CA ALA A 74 18.75 -2.36 -12.53
C ALA A 74 19.84 -3.16 -11.82
N ILE A 75 20.12 -4.35 -12.35
CA ILE A 75 21.30 -5.13 -11.96
C ILE A 75 22.20 -5.25 -13.17
N ARG A 76 23.42 -4.74 -13.05
CA ARG A 76 24.48 -4.98 -14.02
C ARG A 76 25.14 -6.32 -13.72
N ILE A 77 25.08 -7.20 -14.69
CA ILE A 77 25.65 -8.54 -14.66
C ILE A 77 26.90 -8.51 -15.52
N ARG A 78 28.05 -8.88 -14.96
CA ARG A 78 29.28 -9.11 -15.72
C ARG A 78 29.65 -10.58 -15.60
N ALA A 79 29.65 -11.28 -16.72
CA ALA A 79 30.08 -12.67 -16.85
C ALA A 79 31.44 -12.73 -17.54
N ALA A 80 32.43 -13.39 -16.94
CA ALA A 80 33.79 -13.52 -17.47
C ALA A 80 34.22 -14.98 -17.59
N ASP A 81 34.94 -15.30 -18.66
CA ASP A 81 35.36 -16.66 -19.02
C ASP A 81 36.72 -17.09 -18.45
N GLY A 82 37.30 -16.28 -17.55
CA GLY A 82 38.65 -16.51 -16.99
C GLY A 82 39.82 -16.39 -18.00
N CYS A 83 39.55 -16.33 -19.30
CA CYS A 83 40.52 -16.20 -20.39
C CYS A 83 40.68 -14.75 -20.87
N GLY A 84 39.86 -13.84 -20.33
CA GLY A 84 39.92 -12.40 -20.55
C GLY A 84 38.75 -11.86 -21.36
N ASN A 85 37.87 -12.72 -21.88
CA ASN A 85 36.61 -12.28 -22.47
C ASN A 85 35.56 -12.12 -21.38
N PHE A 86 34.73 -11.11 -21.52
CA PHE A 86 33.61 -10.89 -20.65
C PHE A 86 32.47 -10.25 -21.43
N ASP A 87 31.26 -10.49 -20.97
CA ASP A 87 30.07 -9.81 -21.44
C ASP A 87 29.41 -9.07 -20.28
N VAL A 88 28.72 -7.98 -20.60
CA VAL A 88 28.05 -7.13 -19.61
C VAL A 88 26.65 -6.84 -20.08
N GLU A 89 25.67 -7.25 -19.28
CA GLU A 89 24.26 -7.01 -19.52
C GLU A 89 23.64 -6.24 -18.35
N ILE A 90 22.65 -5.39 -18.64
CA ILE A 90 21.88 -4.67 -17.63
C ILE A 90 20.48 -5.26 -17.61
N LEU A 91 20.11 -5.85 -16.48
CA LEU A 91 18.77 -6.36 -16.24
C LEU A 91 17.94 -5.31 -15.50
N GLU A 92 17.02 -4.68 -16.20
CA GLU A 92 16.08 -3.70 -15.67
C GLU A 92 14.87 -4.39 -15.03
N PHE A 93 14.42 -3.92 -13.87
CA PHE A 93 13.22 -4.41 -13.22
C PHE A 93 12.60 -3.33 -12.33
N CYS A 94 11.27 -3.38 -12.18
CA CYS A 94 10.54 -2.46 -11.32
C CYS A 94 9.86 -3.19 -10.16
N VAL A 95 9.75 -2.51 -9.03
CA VAL A 95 8.91 -2.92 -7.91
C VAL A 95 7.74 -1.95 -7.82
N THR A 96 6.54 -2.42 -8.20
CA THR A 96 5.32 -1.63 -8.08
C THR A 96 4.73 -1.71 -6.68
N PRO A 97 4.07 -0.67 -6.15
CA PRO A 97 3.33 -0.77 -4.90
C PRO A 97 2.10 -1.65 -5.10
N ASP A 98 1.89 -2.59 -4.18
CA ASP A 98 0.69 -3.44 -4.16
C ASP A 98 0.14 -3.55 -2.72
N LYS A 99 0.38 -2.51 -1.93
CA LYS A 99 -0.16 -2.39 -0.58
C LYS A 99 -1.21 -1.30 -0.59
N ALA A 100 -2.45 -1.68 -0.35
CA ALA A 100 -3.53 -0.73 -0.11
C ALA A 100 -3.25 0.10 1.15
N PRO A 101 -3.58 1.41 1.15
CA PRO A 101 -3.35 2.26 2.32
C PRO A 101 -4.38 1.95 3.41
N THR A 102 -3.90 1.61 4.60
CA THR A 102 -4.77 1.42 5.78
C THR A 102 -4.82 2.73 6.58
N PRO A 103 -6.00 3.33 6.82
CA PRO A 103 -6.09 4.54 7.62
C PRO A 103 -5.85 4.28 9.11
N ILE A 104 -5.29 5.28 9.79
CA ILE A 104 -5.18 5.31 11.26
C ILE A 104 -6.37 6.10 11.78
N CYS A 105 -7.23 5.44 12.56
CA CYS A 105 -8.52 6.00 12.92
C CYS A 105 -8.74 6.17 14.43
N ILE A 106 -9.53 7.19 14.77
CA ILE A 106 -10.12 7.35 16.09
C ILE A 106 -11.18 6.27 16.26
N GLN A 107 -11.06 5.42 17.28
CA GLN A 107 -11.90 4.23 17.41
C GLN A 107 -13.39 4.53 17.59
N THR A 108 -13.72 5.61 18.31
CA THR A 108 -15.09 5.96 18.67
C THR A 108 -15.28 7.46 18.65
N LEU A 109 -16.31 7.92 17.93
CA LEU A 109 -16.77 9.31 17.94
C LEU A 109 -18.23 9.36 18.36
N THR A 110 -18.59 10.41 19.09
CA THR A 110 -19.97 10.67 19.48
C THR A 110 -20.54 11.76 18.60
N VAL A 111 -21.74 11.53 18.07
CA VAL A 111 -22.50 12.51 17.30
C VAL A 111 -23.84 12.75 17.99
N THR A 112 -24.23 14.01 18.05
CA THR A 112 -25.49 14.44 18.67
C THR A 112 -26.49 14.83 17.60
N LEU A 113 -27.64 14.16 17.58
CA LEU A 113 -28.78 14.46 16.73
C LEU A 113 -29.43 15.78 17.17
N MET A 114 -29.53 16.72 16.23
CA MET A 114 -30.22 17.99 16.42
C MET A 114 -31.63 17.93 15.81
N PRO A 115 -32.61 18.69 16.34
CA PRO A 115 -33.96 18.74 15.76
C PRO A 115 -33.92 19.11 14.26
N ASN A 116 -34.57 18.30 13.42
CA ASN A 116 -34.66 18.52 11.98
C ASN A 116 -35.82 19.48 11.58
N GLY A 117 -36.59 19.99 12.54
CA GLY A 117 -37.73 20.87 12.31
C GLY A 117 -39.02 20.16 11.87
N GLN A 118 -39.01 18.83 11.73
CA GLN A 118 -40.13 17.99 11.31
C GLN A 118 -40.54 16.96 12.39
N GLY A 119 -40.03 17.12 13.61
CA GLY A 119 -40.29 16.20 14.73
C GLY A 119 -39.33 15.01 14.80
N GLY A 120 -38.17 15.08 14.13
CA GLY A 120 -37.08 14.11 14.25
C GLY A 120 -35.73 14.76 14.54
N GLY A 121 -34.70 13.93 14.58
CA GLY A 121 -33.31 14.29 14.80
C GLY A 121 -32.47 14.01 13.55
N MET A 122 -31.46 14.83 13.32
CA MET A 122 -30.50 14.68 12.23
C MET A 122 -29.09 15.00 12.69
N ALA A 123 -28.12 14.30 12.14
CA ALA A 123 -26.71 14.66 12.17
C ALA A 123 -25.99 14.06 10.96
N ALA A 124 -24.75 14.48 10.75
CA ALA A 124 -23.87 13.88 9.75
C ALA A 124 -22.49 13.66 10.36
N ILE A 125 -21.79 12.63 9.88
CA ILE A 125 -20.39 12.38 10.21
C ILE A 125 -19.59 12.15 8.94
N TRP A 126 -18.37 12.67 8.90
CA TRP A 126 -17.48 12.57 7.74
C TRP A 126 -16.35 11.57 7.97
N ALA A 127 -15.86 10.95 6.89
CA ALA A 127 -14.71 10.05 6.92
C ALA A 127 -13.50 10.71 7.58
N THR A 128 -13.26 11.99 7.28
CA THR A 128 -12.15 12.79 7.81
C THR A 128 -12.25 13.03 9.31
N ASP A 129 -13.44 12.98 9.91
CA ASP A 129 -13.59 13.16 11.36
C ASP A 129 -12.88 12.03 12.12
N PHE A 130 -12.78 10.85 11.52
CA PHE A 130 -12.15 9.67 12.11
C PHE A 130 -10.64 9.60 11.88
N ILE A 131 -10.06 10.39 10.97
CA ILE A 131 -8.63 10.24 10.61
C ILE A 131 -7.75 10.84 11.71
N ALA A 132 -6.97 9.99 12.36
CA ALA A 132 -6.13 10.38 13.49
C ALA A 132 -4.76 10.94 13.05
N SER A 133 -4.30 10.56 11.86
CA SER A 133 -3.05 11.04 11.28
C SER A 133 -3.01 10.85 9.77
N ASP A 134 -2.16 11.63 9.11
CA ASP A 134 -1.83 11.46 7.71
C ASP A 134 -1.33 10.04 7.40
N VAL A 135 -1.69 9.56 6.22
CA VAL A 135 -1.27 8.26 5.68
C VAL A 135 -0.57 8.53 4.37
N PHE A 136 0.57 7.88 4.14
CA PHE A 136 1.34 8.04 2.92
C PHE A 136 1.39 6.73 2.15
N ASP A 137 1.38 6.83 0.82
CA ASP A 137 1.65 5.69 -0.04
C ASP A 137 3.14 5.29 0.01
N CYS A 138 3.48 4.23 -0.73
CA CYS A 138 4.85 3.74 -0.80
C CYS A 138 5.84 4.70 -1.49
N PHE A 139 5.36 5.72 -2.18
CA PHE A 139 6.16 6.77 -2.80
C PHE A 139 6.25 8.03 -1.93
N GLY A 140 5.61 8.05 -0.76
CA GLY A 140 5.57 9.20 0.14
C GLY A 140 4.54 10.26 -0.24
N ASN A 141 3.59 9.95 -1.14
CA ASN A 141 2.47 10.83 -1.44
C ASN A 141 1.42 10.72 -0.34
N LEU A 142 0.83 11.85 0.04
CA LEU A 142 -0.28 11.88 1.00
C LEU A 142 -1.51 11.21 0.38
N ILE A 143 -2.14 10.31 1.13
CA ILE A 143 -3.46 9.76 0.80
C ILE A 143 -4.53 10.71 1.36
N ASP A 144 -5.29 11.35 0.48
CA ASP A 144 -6.37 12.28 0.83
C ASP A 144 -7.76 11.83 0.34
N GLN A 145 -7.83 10.70 -0.35
CA GLN A 145 -9.09 10.10 -0.80
C GLN A 145 -9.62 9.14 0.25
N TYR A 146 -10.69 9.56 0.92
CA TYR A 146 -11.37 8.76 1.92
C TYR A 146 -12.82 8.46 1.52
N SER A 147 -13.33 7.35 2.04
CA SER A 147 -14.76 7.03 1.98
C SER A 147 -15.23 6.39 3.27
N ILE A 148 -16.52 6.53 3.57
CA ILE A 148 -17.13 6.01 4.80
C ILE A 148 -18.44 5.27 4.47
N TYR A 149 -18.60 4.10 5.09
CA TYR A 149 -19.74 3.20 4.88
C TYR A 149 -20.12 2.54 6.19
N THR A 150 -21.39 2.23 6.41
CA THR A 150 -21.77 1.40 7.57
C THR A 150 -21.21 -0.01 7.39
N GLU A 151 -20.99 -0.71 8.50
CA GLU A 151 -20.58 -2.13 8.46
C GLU A 151 -21.63 -3.00 7.75
N GLU A 152 -22.91 -2.63 7.83
CA GLU A 152 -23.99 -3.31 7.12
C GLU A 152 -23.84 -3.20 5.60
N GLU A 153 -23.53 -2.01 5.07
CA GLU A 153 -23.30 -1.80 3.65
C GLU A 153 -22.00 -2.48 3.19
N ALA A 154 -20.90 -2.25 3.91
CA ALA A 154 -19.57 -2.68 3.53
C ALA A 154 -19.28 -4.16 3.82
N GLY A 155 -20.11 -4.80 4.67
CA GLY A 155 -20.02 -6.22 5.00
C GLY A 155 -20.62 -7.16 3.94
N VAL A 156 -21.33 -6.62 2.94
CA VAL A 156 -21.92 -7.41 1.85
C VAL A 156 -20.84 -8.03 0.97
N ALA A 157 -20.98 -9.31 0.64
CA ALA A 157 -20.04 -10.01 -0.23
C ALA A 157 -19.94 -9.33 -1.61
N GLY A 158 -18.70 -9.03 -2.03
CA GLY A 158 -18.44 -8.32 -3.28
C GLY A 158 -18.54 -6.79 -3.18
N PHE A 159 -18.77 -6.24 -1.99
CA PHE A 159 -18.68 -4.80 -1.77
C PHE A 159 -17.29 -4.27 -2.17
N THR A 160 -17.30 -3.20 -2.94
CA THR A 160 -16.08 -2.47 -3.33
C THR A 160 -16.30 -0.99 -2.99
N PRO A 161 -15.45 -0.37 -2.16
CA PRO A 161 -15.59 1.04 -1.82
C PRO A 161 -15.36 1.90 -3.07
N VAL A 162 -16.07 3.01 -3.17
CA VAL A 162 -15.85 4.02 -4.20
C VAL A 162 -15.29 5.25 -3.52
N ALA A 163 -14.22 5.82 -4.04
CA ALA A 163 -13.67 7.08 -3.53
C ALA A 163 -14.73 8.21 -3.57
N GLY A 164 -14.78 9.03 -2.52
CA GLY A 164 -15.59 10.24 -2.50
C GLY A 164 -16.98 10.13 -1.85
N ARG A 165 -17.37 8.98 -1.27
CA ARG A 165 -18.48 8.96 -0.29
C ARG A 165 -17.94 9.48 1.03
N LEU A 166 -17.96 10.80 1.20
CA LEU A 166 -17.28 11.44 2.32
C LEU A 166 -18.04 11.34 3.65
N GLY A 167 -19.34 11.06 3.66
CA GLY A 167 -20.13 11.05 4.90
C GLY A 167 -21.33 10.13 4.92
N ILE A 168 -21.89 10.02 6.12
CA ILE A 168 -23.11 9.30 6.45
C ILE A 168 -24.03 10.25 7.22
N ASP A 169 -25.27 10.35 6.77
CA ASP A 169 -26.35 11.02 7.50
C ASP A 169 -26.94 10.04 8.53
N LEU A 170 -27.20 10.55 9.73
CA LEU A 170 -27.72 9.81 10.87
C LEU A 170 -29.01 10.47 11.32
N ASP A 171 -29.96 9.64 11.72
CA ASP A 171 -31.27 10.07 12.17
C ASP A 171 -31.72 9.29 13.41
N CYS A 172 -33.00 9.42 13.74
CA CYS A 172 -33.59 8.80 14.91
C CYS A 172 -33.69 7.27 14.85
N GLU A 173 -33.50 6.62 13.70
CA GLU A 173 -33.54 5.15 13.61
C GLU A 173 -32.40 4.50 14.40
N VAL A 174 -31.29 5.23 14.56
CA VAL A 174 -30.06 4.78 15.22
C VAL A 174 -29.77 5.53 16.52
N VAL A 175 -30.72 6.29 17.06
CA VAL A 175 -30.52 7.03 18.32
C VAL A 175 -30.21 6.07 19.48
N ASN A 176 -29.26 6.46 20.33
CA ASN A 176 -28.77 5.66 21.46
C ASN A 176 -28.18 4.29 21.07
N GLN A 177 -27.77 4.14 19.81
CA GLN A 177 -27.10 2.94 19.31
C GLN A 177 -25.64 3.24 18.95
N ASP A 178 -24.83 2.19 19.01
CA ASP A 178 -23.48 2.17 18.46
C ASP A 178 -23.59 1.73 16.99
N VAL A 179 -23.28 2.62 16.05
CA VAL A 179 -23.28 2.33 14.61
C VAL A 179 -21.87 1.93 14.19
N PRO A 180 -21.62 0.65 13.85
CA PRO A 180 -20.33 0.21 13.33
C PRO A 180 -20.13 0.71 11.90
N VAL A 181 -18.96 1.25 11.63
CA VAL A 181 -18.62 1.94 10.38
C VAL A 181 -17.23 1.53 9.92
N ARG A 182 -17.04 1.43 8.60
CA ARG A 182 -15.73 1.30 7.98
C ARG A 182 -15.34 2.60 7.31
N VAL A 183 -14.14 3.09 7.65
CA VAL A 183 -13.53 4.24 6.97
C VAL A 183 -12.39 3.72 6.11
N TYR A 184 -12.50 3.96 4.81
CA TYR A 184 -11.56 3.53 3.79
C TYR A 184 -10.61 4.66 3.43
N ALA A 185 -9.33 4.32 3.27
CA ALA A 185 -8.39 5.13 2.51
C ALA A 185 -8.22 4.49 1.12
N VAL A 186 -8.25 5.31 0.08
CA VAL A 186 -8.20 4.86 -1.32
C VAL A 186 -6.97 5.47 -1.98
N ALA A 187 -6.12 4.64 -2.59
CA ALA A 187 -4.98 5.11 -3.37
C ALA A 187 -5.40 5.46 -4.80
N ASP A 188 -4.55 6.22 -5.51
CA ASP A 188 -4.79 6.65 -6.90
C ASP A 188 -4.96 5.48 -7.88
N ASN A 189 -4.36 4.33 -7.58
CA ASN A 189 -4.53 3.11 -8.37
C ASN A 189 -5.86 2.36 -8.08
N GLY A 190 -6.70 2.91 -7.20
CA GLY A 190 -7.98 2.34 -6.78
C GLY A 190 -7.88 1.27 -5.68
N SER A 191 -6.67 0.90 -5.24
CA SER A 191 -6.52 0.01 -4.08
C SER A 191 -6.98 0.71 -2.81
N ALA A 192 -7.68 -0.01 -1.93
CA ALA A 192 -8.26 0.56 -0.74
C ALA A 192 -8.21 -0.43 0.42
N ASP A 193 -7.96 0.07 1.62
CA ASP A 193 -8.07 -0.66 2.87
C ASP A 193 -8.76 0.22 3.92
N TYR A 194 -9.21 -0.37 5.02
CA TYR A 194 -10.07 0.31 5.98
C TYR A 194 -9.68 0.07 7.43
N CYS A 195 -10.17 0.96 8.28
CA CYS A 195 -10.27 0.77 9.72
C CYS A 195 -11.75 0.59 10.10
N SER A 196 -12.03 -0.20 11.14
CA SER A 196 -13.37 -0.33 11.71
C SER A 196 -13.50 0.57 12.94
N VAL A 197 -14.51 1.44 12.93
CA VAL A 197 -14.78 2.45 13.98
C VAL A 197 -16.24 2.38 14.42
N ILE A 198 -16.56 3.05 15.53
CA ILE A 198 -17.92 3.13 16.08
C ILE A 198 -18.37 4.59 16.11
N VAL A 199 -19.58 4.86 15.63
CA VAL A 199 -20.29 6.13 15.87
C VAL A 199 -21.29 5.90 17.00
N GLN A 200 -21.18 6.66 18.09
CA GLN A 200 -22.20 6.68 19.14
C GLN A 200 -23.18 7.80 18.88
N VAL A 201 -24.45 7.46 18.71
CA VAL A 201 -25.48 8.45 18.37
C VAL A 201 -26.28 8.82 19.61
N GLN A 202 -26.32 10.11 19.93
CA GLN A 202 -27.04 10.65 21.09
C GLN A 202 -28.08 11.66 20.65
N ALA A 203 -29.18 11.79 21.39
CA ALA A 203 -30.11 12.90 21.19
C ALA A 203 -29.59 14.17 21.89
N PHE A 204 -29.80 15.34 21.28
CA PHE A 204 -29.49 16.62 21.93
C PHE A 204 -30.27 16.85 23.24
N GLN A 205 -31.51 16.38 23.29
CA GLN A 205 -32.38 16.41 24.47
C GLN A 205 -33.50 15.37 24.33
N ASP A 206 -34.21 15.12 25.42
CA ASP A 206 -35.41 14.28 25.41
C ASP A 206 -36.47 14.83 24.43
N GLY A 207 -37.11 13.94 23.68
CA GLY A 207 -38.16 14.28 22.72
C GLY A 207 -37.70 14.67 21.31
N VAL A 208 -36.39 14.74 21.02
CA VAL A 208 -35.88 14.99 19.64
C VAL A 208 -36.29 13.87 18.67
N CYS A 209 -36.31 12.63 19.15
CA CYS A 209 -36.67 11.45 18.36
C CYS A 209 -38.02 10.85 18.76
N GLY A 210 -38.86 11.63 19.45
CA GLY A 210 -39.99 11.07 20.19
C GLY A 210 -39.52 10.11 21.30
N GLU A 211 -40.47 9.43 21.94
CA GLU A 211 -40.15 8.24 22.73
C GLU A 211 -39.80 7.14 21.72
N ALA A 212 -38.50 6.99 21.42
CA ALA A 212 -37.99 5.91 20.55
C ALA A 212 -38.24 4.53 21.17
#